data_AF-A0ABD0YEL2-F1
#
_entry.id   AF-A0ABD0YEL2-F1
#
_cell.length_a   1.000
_cell.length_b   1.000
_cell.length_c   1.000
_cell.angle_alpha   90.00
_cell.angle_beta   90.00
_cell.angle_gamma   90.00
#
_symmetry.space_group_name_H-M   'P 1'
#
loop_
_entity.id
_entity.type
_entity.pdbx_description
1 polymer ?
#
loop_
_entity_poly.entity_id
_entity_poly.type
_entity_poly.pdbx_seq_one_letter_code
_entity_poly.pdbx_strand_id
1 'polypeptide(L)'
;MDSLFNRNFESTPSPHNLPTVKLKGHTYELQESNVKLKLTIVDTVGYGDQINKEDSFKAVVDYIDNQFEAYLQEELKIKRALATYHDTRTHVCLYFICPTGHGLKSLDLACMKKLDSKVNTYYCQGGYYIKI
;
A
#
# COMPACT_ATOMS: atom_id res chain seq x y z
N MET A 1 8.11 8.90 -3.43
CA MET A 1 8.11 7.95 -4.55
C MET A 1 8.86 8.52 -5.73
N ASP A 2 8.59 9.76 -6.12
CA ASP A 2 9.26 10.39 -7.26
C ASP A 2 10.78 10.43 -7.13
N SER A 3 11.29 10.76 -5.94
CA SER A 3 12.72 10.74 -5.65
C SER A 3 13.32 9.33 -5.56
N LEU A 4 12.52 8.30 -5.27
CA LEU A 4 13.00 6.91 -5.18
C LEU A 4 13.24 6.30 -6.56
N PHE A 5 12.44 6.69 -7.55
CA PHE A 5 12.56 6.19 -8.93
C PHE A 5 12.99 7.28 -9.93
N ASN A 6 13.40 8.46 -9.43
CA ASN A 6 13.77 9.63 -10.21
C ASN A 6 12.78 9.95 -11.37
N ARG A 7 11.48 9.82 -11.09
CA ARG A 7 10.36 9.93 -12.05
C ARG A 7 9.23 10.72 -11.41
N ASN A 8 8.50 11.53 -12.18
CA ASN A 8 7.26 12.14 -11.70
C ASN A 8 6.13 11.11 -11.82
N PHE A 9 5.68 10.55 -10.69
CA PHE A 9 4.43 9.83 -10.62
C PHE A 9 3.32 10.84 -10.35
N GLU A 10 2.34 10.95 -11.25
CA GLU A 10 1.18 11.84 -11.09
C GLU A 10 0.41 11.48 -9.81
N SER A 11 0.74 12.16 -8.72
CA SER A 11 0.06 12.04 -7.46
C SER A 11 -0.88 13.23 -7.33
N THR A 12 -2.14 13.04 -7.75
CA THR A 12 -3.19 14.03 -7.51
C THR A 12 -3.36 14.22 -5.99
N PRO A 13 -3.17 15.44 -5.45
CA PRO A 13 -3.40 15.69 -4.03
C PRO A 13 -4.86 15.40 -3.71
N SER A 14 -5.06 14.60 -2.66
CA SER A 14 -6.40 14.16 -2.28
C SER A 14 -7.04 15.16 -1.29
N PRO A 15 -8.35 15.42 -1.38
CA PRO A 15 -9.03 16.28 -0.43
C PRO A 15 -9.03 15.68 0.98
N HIS A 16 -8.71 16.49 1.99
CA HIS A 16 -8.58 16.12 3.42
C HIS A 16 -9.93 15.98 4.16
N ASN A 17 -10.99 15.51 3.48
CA ASN A 17 -12.32 15.41 4.08
C ASN A 17 -13.10 14.24 3.49
N LEU A 18 -12.50 13.06 3.54
CA LEU A 18 -13.12 11.85 3.02
C LEU A 18 -13.69 11.01 4.17
N PRO A 19 -14.97 10.59 4.05
CA PRO A 19 -15.62 9.78 5.08
C PRO A 19 -15.13 8.34 5.11
N THR A 20 -14.37 7.89 4.11
CA THR A 20 -13.85 6.53 3.97
C THR A 20 -12.44 6.52 3.40
N VAL A 21 -11.62 5.57 3.86
CA VAL A 21 -10.30 5.30 3.27
C VAL A 21 -10.50 4.61 1.92
N LYS A 22 -9.89 5.17 0.88
CA LYS A 22 -9.87 4.58 -0.46
C LYS A 22 -8.43 4.26 -0.85
N LEU A 23 -8.26 3.20 -1.64
CA LEU A 23 -6.98 2.83 -2.22
C LEU A 23 -6.98 3.20 -3.71
N LYS A 24 -5.93 3.91 -4.15
CA LYS A 24 -5.75 4.31 -5.55
C LYS A 24 -4.46 3.67 -6.08
N GLY A 25 -4.63 2.60 -6.85
CA GLY A 25 -3.54 1.92 -7.54
C GLY A 25 -3.16 2.60 -8.85
N HIS A 26 -1.87 2.77 -9.09
CA HIS A 26 -1.31 3.17 -10.37
C HIS A 26 -0.21 2.19 -10.74
N THR A 27 -0.27 1.66 -11.96
CA THR A 27 0.73 0.73 -12.48
C THR A 27 1.61 1.44 -13.49
N TYR A 28 2.91 1.31 -13.31
CA TYR A 28 3.95 1.94 -14.11
C TYR A 28 4.84 0.85 -14.70
N GLU A 29 5.13 0.95 -15.99
CA GLU A 29 6.15 0.13 -16.64
C GLU A 29 7.45 0.92 -16.68
N LEU A 30 8.44 0.44 -15.92
CA LEU A 30 9.74 1.05 -15.74
C LEU A 30 10.80 0.16 -16.39
N GLN A 31 11.89 0.77 -16.84
CA GLN A 31 13.08 0.06 -17.28
C GLN A 31 14.26 0.53 -16.43
N GLU A 32 14.71 -0.33 -15.54
CA GLU A 32 15.89 -0.11 -14.70
C GLU A 32 17.04 -0.89 -15.33
N SER A 33 17.99 -0.16 -15.93
CA SER A 33 19.08 -0.74 -16.71
C SER A 33 18.58 -1.67 -17.84
N ASN A 34 18.73 -2.98 -17.67
CA ASN A 34 18.32 -4.02 -18.63
C ASN A 34 17.09 -4.82 -18.17
N VAL A 35 16.45 -4.44 -17.07
CA VAL A 35 15.29 -5.14 -16.51
C VAL A 35 14.03 -4.31 -16.72
N LYS A 36 13.01 -4.92 -17.33
CA LYS A 36 11.67 -4.34 -17.39
C LYS A 36 10.95 -4.66 -16.08
N LEU A 37 10.62 -3.62 -15.33
CA LEU A 37 9.93 -3.68 -14.06
C LEU A 37 8.50 -3.17 -14.25
N LYS A 38 7.50 -3.94 -13.82
CA LYS A 38 6.13 -3.45 -13.71
C LYS A 38 5.85 -3.14 -12.25
N LEU A 39 5.87 -1.86 -11.92
CA LEU A 39 5.69 -1.36 -10.57
C LEU A 39 4.25 -0.90 -10.39
N THR A 40 3.53 -1.49 -9.43
CA THR A 40 2.24 -0.97 -8.99
C THR A 40 2.43 -0.24 -7.67
N ILE A 41 1.99 1.01 -7.62
CA ILE A 41 2.00 1.85 -6.43
C ILE A 41 0.55 2.08 -6.03
N VAL A 42 0.17 1.69 -4.83
CA VAL A 42 -1.17 1.88 -4.30
C VAL A 42 -1.12 2.88 -3.16
N ASP A 43 -1.74 4.03 -3.39
CA ASP A 43 -1.81 5.10 -2.41
C ASP A 43 -3.10 4.99 -1.60
N THR A 44 -2.98 5.16 -0.29
CA THR A 44 -4.14 5.33 0.59
C THR A 44 -4.56 6.78 0.64
N VAL A 45 -5.86 7.00 0.47
CA VAL A 45 -6.48 8.33 0.40
C VAL A 45 -7.48 8.44 1.55
N GLY A 46 -7.36 9.51 2.36
CA GLY A 46 -8.21 9.74 3.54
C GLY A 46 -7.80 8.94 4.79
N TYR A 47 -6.61 8.35 4.81
CA TYR A 47 -6.10 7.63 5.99
C TYR A 47 -5.83 8.61 7.14
N GLY A 48 -6.53 8.44 8.27
CA GLY A 48 -6.39 9.29 9.46
C GLY A 48 -7.32 10.50 9.53
N ASP A 49 -8.06 10.81 8.45
CA ASP A 49 -9.06 11.89 8.40
C ASP A 49 -10.40 11.48 9.05
N GLN A 50 -10.64 10.18 9.20
CA GLN A 50 -11.86 9.64 9.78
C GLN A 50 -11.92 9.89 11.30
N ILE A 51 -13.13 10.22 11.81
CA ILE A 51 -13.40 10.32 13.24
C ILE A 51 -13.18 8.95 13.92
N ASN A 52 -13.69 7.88 13.29
CA ASN A 52 -13.41 6.51 13.72
C ASN A 52 -12.15 5.99 13.02
N LYS A 53 -11.05 5.96 13.77
CA LYS A 53 -9.73 5.61 13.24
C LYS A 53 -9.48 4.10 13.23
N GLU A 54 -10.21 3.33 14.02
CA GLU A 54 -10.02 1.88 14.16
C GLU A 54 -10.33 1.11 12.86
N ASP A 55 -11.24 1.61 12.01
CA ASP A 55 -11.54 0.95 10.72
C ASP A 55 -10.63 1.42 9.57
N SER A 56 -9.75 2.40 9.80
CA SER A 56 -8.93 2.99 8.73
C SER A 56 -7.92 2.00 8.16
N PHE A 57 -7.35 1.13 9.00
CA PHE A 57 -6.42 0.09 8.55
C PHE A 57 -7.15 -1.11 7.91
N LYS A 58 -8.45 -1.28 8.18
CA LYS A 58 -9.23 -2.41 7.65
C LYS A 58 -9.25 -2.38 6.12
N ALA A 59 -9.47 -1.22 5.50
CA ALA A 59 -9.46 -1.09 4.05
C ALA A 59 -8.11 -1.52 3.42
N VAL A 60 -6.99 -1.19 4.07
CA VAL A 60 -5.64 -1.57 3.63
C VAL A 60 -5.42 -3.07 3.77
N VAL A 61 -5.79 -3.62 4.92
CA VAL A 61 -5.66 -5.05 5.21
C VAL A 61 -6.53 -5.89 4.26
N ASP A 62 -7.79 -5.49 4.07
CA ASP A 62 -8.73 -6.17 3.17
C ASP A 62 -8.21 -6.11 1.72
N TYR A 63 -7.57 -5.01 1.29
CA TYR A 63 -6.94 -4.93 -0.03
C TYR A 63 -5.79 -5.93 -0.19
N ILE A 64 -4.89 -6.00 0.80
CA ILE A 64 -3.75 -6.93 0.80
C ILE A 64 -4.26 -8.38 0.76
N ASP A 65 -5.24 -8.71 1.60
CA ASP A 65 -5.85 -10.05 1.64
C ASP A 65 -6.49 -10.41 0.30
N ASN A 66 -7.19 -9.47 -0.35
CA ASN A 66 -7.77 -9.70 -1.67
C ASN A 66 -6.71 -9.99 -2.74
N GLN A 67 -5.53 -9.36 -2.67
CA GLN A 67 -4.44 -9.68 -3.60
C GLN A 67 -3.86 -11.07 -3.34
N PHE A 68 -3.70 -11.46 -2.07
CA PHE A 68 -3.26 -12.81 -1.70
C PHE A 68 -4.28 -13.88 -2.11
N GLU A 69 -5.56 -13.63 -1.89
CA GLU A 69 -6.65 -14.54 -2.27
C GLU A 69 -6.70 -14.69 -3.80
N ALA A 70 -6.59 -13.60 -4.56
CA ALA A 70 -6.55 -13.66 -6.03
C ALA A 70 -5.40 -14.56 -6.54
N TYR A 71 -4.23 -14.46 -5.92
CA TYR A 71 -3.09 -15.31 -6.25
C TYR A 71 -3.34 -16.78 -5.85
N LEU A 72 -3.88 -17.03 -4.66
CA LEU A 72 -4.22 -18.37 -4.18
C LEU A 72 -5.24 -19.05 -5.10
N GLN A 73 -6.27 -18.33 -5.53
CA GLN A 73 -7.27 -18.83 -6.46
C GLN A 73 -6.64 -19.25 -7.80
N GLU A 74 -5.63 -18.53 -8.29
CA GLU A 74 -4.89 -18.92 -9.50
C GLU A 74 -4.07 -20.19 -9.29
N GLU A 75 -3.44 -20.35 -8.12
CA GLU A 75 -2.66 -21.53 -7.76
C GLU A 75 -3.52 -22.79 -7.63
N LEU A 76 -4.75 -22.64 -7.14
CA LEU A 76 -5.73 -23.72 -6.98
C LEU A 76 -6.37 -24.18 -8.30
N LYS A 77 -6.22 -23.43 -9.41
CA LYS A 77 -6.78 -23.84 -10.71
C LYS A 77 -6.16 -25.14 -11.21
N ILE A 78 -6.95 -25.94 -11.92
CA ILE A 78 -6.52 -27.21 -12.54
C ILE A 78 -5.56 -26.94 -13.71
N LYS A 79 -5.86 -25.93 -14.54
CA LYS A 79 -4.97 -25.44 -15.60
C LYS A 79 -4.26 -24.18 -15.13
N ARG A 80 -3.11 -24.36 -14.49
CA ARG A 80 -2.31 -23.28 -13.91
C ARG A 80 -1.55 -22.53 -15.00
N ALA A 81 -1.68 -21.21 -15.02
CA ALA A 81 -0.92 -20.33 -15.91
C ALA A 81 0.00 -19.39 -15.11
N LEU A 82 0.63 -19.91 -14.05
CA LEU A 82 1.47 -19.13 -13.12
C LEU A 82 2.62 -18.39 -13.80
N ALA A 83 3.20 -18.97 -14.86
CA ALA A 83 4.30 -18.35 -15.61
C ALA A 83 3.89 -17.07 -16.36
N THR A 84 2.60 -16.93 -16.68
CA THR A 84 2.04 -15.75 -17.35
C THR A 84 1.18 -14.90 -16.43
N TYR A 85 0.94 -15.37 -15.19
CA TYR A 85 0.12 -14.66 -14.24
C TYR A 85 0.87 -13.45 -13.69
N HIS A 86 0.17 -12.32 -13.65
CA HIS A 86 0.73 -11.11 -13.10
C HIS A 86 0.58 -11.13 -11.58
N ASP A 87 1.70 -11.25 -10.87
CA ASP A 87 1.70 -11.16 -9.41
C ASP A 87 1.29 -9.75 -8.95
N THR A 88 0.10 -9.63 -8.35
CA THR A 88 -0.42 -8.39 -7.77
C THR A 88 -0.28 -8.33 -6.26
N ARG A 89 0.39 -9.31 -5.64
CA ARG A 89 0.57 -9.33 -4.18
C ARG A 89 1.35 -8.11 -3.74
N THR A 90 0.99 -7.60 -2.56
CA THR A 90 1.72 -6.51 -1.95
C THR A 90 3.06 -7.03 -1.42
N HIS A 91 4.16 -6.56 -2.03
CA HIS A 91 5.51 -6.97 -1.65
C HIS A 91 6.04 -6.18 -0.47
N VAL A 92 5.71 -4.88 -0.43
CA VAL A 92 6.26 -3.91 0.52
C VAL A 92 5.18 -2.91 0.91
N CYS A 93 5.13 -2.55 2.18
CA CYS A 93 4.30 -1.47 2.69
C CYS A 93 5.22 -0.36 3.24
N LEU A 94 5.08 0.85 2.72
CA LEU A 94 5.74 2.05 3.24
C LEU A 94 4.75 2.80 4.13
N TYR A 95 5.01 2.79 5.42
CA TYR A 95 4.17 3.45 6.41
C TYR A 95 4.81 4.77 6.83
N PHE A 96 4.17 5.89 6.48
CA PHE A 96 4.67 7.23 6.79
C PHE A 96 4.07 7.77 8.09
N ILE A 97 4.95 8.08 9.05
CA ILE A 97 4.59 8.58 10.38
C ILE A 97 4.96 10.06 10.45
N CYS A 98 4.00 10.92 10.83
CA CYS A 98 4.32 12.33 11.04
C CYS A 98 5.32 12.50 12.18
N PRO A 99 6.36 13.35 11.98
CA PRO A 99 7.29 13.71 13.04
C PRO A 99 6.61 14.66 14.02
N THR A 100 5.76 14.13 14.90
CA THR A 100 5.05 14.90 15.92
C THR A 100 5.87 15.11 17.19
N GLY A 101 7.06 14.51 17.30
CA GLY A 101 7.96 14.65 18.46
C GLY A 101 7.49 13.96 19.75
N HIS A 102 6.23 13.48 19.81
CA HIS A 102 5.60 12.91 21.01
C HIS A 102 5.44 11.37 20.95
N GLY A 103 6.10 10.71 20.01
CA GLY A 103 6.03 9.25 19.82
C GLY A 103 4.93 8.77 18.87
N LEU A 104 4.72 7.45 18.84
CA LEU A 104 3.72 6.80 17.98
C LEU A 104 2.31 6.96 18.54
N LYS A 105 1.32 7.20 17.68
CA LYS A 105 -0.08 7.20 18.11
C LYS A 105 -0.55 5.77 18.34
N SER A 106 -1.56 5.60 19.19
CA SER A 106 -2.21 4.31 19.44
C SER A 106 -2.74 3.66 18.16
N LEU A 107 -3.22 4.49 17.22
CA LEU A 107 -3.63 4.05 15.88
C LEU A 107 -2.47 3.42 15.10
N ASP A 108 -1.32 4.09 15.11
CA ASP A 108 -0.13 3.65 14.39
C ASP A 108 0.31 2.28 14.95
N LEU A 109 0.38 2.14 16.28
CA LEU A 109 0.68 0.87 16.95
C LEU A 109 -0.25 -0.28 16.57
N ALA A 110 -1.57 -0.02 16.51
CA ALA A 110 -2.56 -1.04 16.13
C ALA A 110 -2.40 -1.44 14.66
N CYS A 111 -2.22 -0.47 13.78
CA CYS A 111 -2.04 -0.70 12.34
C CYS A 111 -0.72 -1.44 12.05
N MET A 112 0.38 -1.02 12.69
CA MET A 112 1.69 -1.65 12.57
C MET A 112 1.63 -3.13 12.94
N LYS A 113 1.03 -3.49 14.08
CA LYS A 113 0.88 -4.90 14.50
C LYS A 113 0.09 -5.76 13.51
N LYS A 114 -0.89 -5.17 12.82
CA LYS A 114 -1.73 -5.90 11.84
C LYS A 114 -1.04 -6.04 10.48
N LEU A 115 -0.29 -5.02 10.05
CA LEU A 115 0.41 -5.02 8.77
C LEU A 115 1.69 -5.87 8.84
N ASP A 116 2.39 -5.87 9.98
CA ASP A 116 3.65 -6.61 10.17
C ASP A 116 3.49 -8.12 9.92
N SER A 117 2.34 -8.70 10.24
CA SER A 117 2.06 -10.13 9.98
C SER A 117 1.69 -10.44 8.52
N LYS A 118 1.45 -9.43 7.68
CA LYS A 118 0.91 -9.62 6.31
C LYS A 118 1.84 -9.12 5.22
N VAL A 119 2.59 -8.06 5.46
CA VAL A 119 3.45 -7.40 4.48
C VAL A 119 4.70 -6.85 5.15
N ASN A 120 5.81 -6.90 4.42
CA ASN A 120 7.06 -6.29 4.85
C ASN A 120 6.87 -4.77 4.96
N THR A 121 6.77 -4.27 6.20
CA THR A 121 6.47 -2.87 6.47
C THR A 121 7.75 -2.10 6.79
N TYR A 122 8.00 -1.01 6.07
CA TYR A 122 9.09 -0.07 6.35
C TYR A 122 8.51 1.25 6.86
N TYR A 123 9.08 1.74 7.96
CA TYR A 123 8.65 2.98 8.59
C TYR A 123 9.45 4.16 8.05
N CYS A 124 8.75 5.15 7.52
CA CYS A 124 9.35 6.37 7.00
C CYS A 124 8.84 7.57 7.81
N GLN A 125 9.73 8.50 8.15
CA GLN A 125 9.33 9.78 8.74
C GLN A 125 8.78 10.67 7.61
N GLY A 126 7.52 11.11 7.71
CA GLY A 126 6.82 11.88 6.68
C GLY A 126 5.36 12.15 7.00
N GLY A 127 4.57 12.75 6.11
CA GLY A 127 3.12 12.95 6.34
C GLY A 127 2.37 11.64 6.62
N TYR A 128 1.22 11.66 7.33
CA TYR A 128 0.42 10.46 7.62
C TYR A 128 -0.21 9.89 6.34
N TYR A 129 0.37 8.82 5.78
CA TYR A 129 -0.23 8.03 4.70
C TYR A 129 0.49 6.68 4.57
N ILE A 130 -0.19 5.71 3.95
CA ILE A 130 0.36 4.39 3.66
C ILE A 130 0.46 4.23 2.14
N LYS A 131 1.62 3.74 1.67
CA LYS A 131 1.80 3.30 0.28
C LYS A 131 2.11 1.81 0.27
N ILE A 132 1.39 1.05 -0.55
CA ILE A 132 1.57 -0.40 -0.73
C ILE A 132 1.81 -0.78 -2.19
#